data_AF-A0A081N751-F1
#
_entry.id   AF-A0A081N751-F1
#
_cell.length_a   1.000
_cell.length_b   1.000
_cell.length_c   1.000
_cell.angle_alpha   90.00
_cell.angle_beta   90.00
_cell.angle_gamma   90.00
#
_symmetry.space_group_name_H-M   'P 1'
#
loop_
_entity.id
_entity.type
_entity.pdbx_description
1 polymer ?
#
loop_
_entity_poly.entity_id
_entity_poly.type
_entity_poly.pdbx_seq_one_letter_code
_entity_poly.pdbx_strand_id
1 'polypeptide(L)'
;MQAVECQIPLIGFAAFSGTGKTTLLEKLLPLLVKRNLRVGMVKASHHDIEPDKPGKDSYRLRHAGALQLVLSTPHRSICYTERNPEISRKLSDQLRLLDLERLDLVVVEGFRDEPFPKIELHRPVRNKPLLYPNDANVIAIARDDQGYQPERPMPVLDLNQPEQIADFIFTTILKETSHD
;
A
#
# COMPACT_ATOMS: atom_id res chain seq x y z
N MET A 1 19.30 2.43 -2.82
CA MET A 1 18.32 3.49 -2.52
C MET A 1 18.21 3.63 -1.01
N GLN A 2 17.99 4.85 -0.51
CA GLN A 2 17.71 5.07 0.91
C GLN A 2 16.32 4.53 1.26
N ALA A 3 16.17 3.95 2.45
CA ALA A 3 14.89 3.44 2.96
C ALA A 3 13.82 4.53 2.94
N VAL A 4 12.57 4.16 2.68
CA VAL A 4 11.44 5.11 2.79
C VAL A 4 11.16 5.36 4.26
N GLU A 5 11.27 6.62 4.68
CA GLU A 5 11.00 7.05 6.04
C GLU A 5 9.50 7.38 6.23
N CYS A 6 8.92 6.90 7.33
CA CYS A 6 7.55 7.16 7.75
C CYS A 6 7.54 7.27 9.28
N GLN A 7 6.82 8.24 9.84
CA GLN A 7 6.76 8.47 11.29
C GLN A 7 5.96 7.39 12.04
N ILE A 8 5.15 6.63 11.30
CA ILE A 8 4.35 5.53 11.82
C ILE A 8 4.65 4.27 11.00
N PRO A 9 4.33 3.08 11.52
CA PRO A 9 4.58 1.82 10.82
C PRO A 9 4.00 1.81 9.39
N LEU A 10 4.75 1.18 8.49
CA LEU A 10 4.48 1.13 7.05
C LEU A 10 4.61 -0.30 6.55
N ILE A 11 3.61 -0.79 5.81
CA ILE A 11 3.64 -2.13 5.23
C ILE A 11 3.14 -2.14 3.78
N GLY A 12 3.93 -2.71 2.89
CA GLY A 12 3.61 -2.88 1.48
C GLY A 12 2.99 -4.22 1.12
N PHE A 13 2.21 -4.22 0.03
CA PHE A 13 1.73 -5.41 -0.65
C PHE A 13 2.21 -5.41 -2.10
N ALA A 14 3.22 -6.24 -2.37
CA ALA A 14 3.84 -6.35 -3.68
C ALA A 14 3.33 -7.59 -4.41
N ALA A 15 2.93 -7.44 -5.67
CA ALA A 15 2.53 -8.56 -6.51
C ALA A 15 2.47 -8.13 -7.97
N PHE A 16 2.67 -9.06 -8.89
CA PHE A 16 2.31 -8.85 -10.29
C PHE A 16 0.81 -8.57 -10.44
N SER A 17 0.44 -7.86 -11.52
CA SER A 17 -0.97 -7.55 -11.81
C SER A 17 -1.82 -8.82 -11.82
N GLY A 18 -3.05 -8.71 -11.30
CA GLY A 18 -4.05 -9.78 -11.21
C GLY A 18 -3.84 -10.83 -10.10
N THR A 19 -2.80 -10.74 -9.28
CA THR A 19 -2.54 -11.71 -8.18
C THR A 19 -3.58 -11.65 -7.05
N GLY A 20 -4.47 -10.66 -7.04
CA GLY A 20 -5.55 -10.52 -6.06
C GLY A 20 -5.22 -9.57 -4.90
N LYS A 21 -4.31 -8.60 -5.09
CA LYS A 21 -3.93 -7.60 -4.08
C LYS A 21 -5.16 -6.88 -3.50
N THR A 22 -5.98 -6.28 -4.36
CA THR A 22 -7.19 -5.56 -3.94
C THR A 22 -8.12 -6.46 -3.15
N THR A 23 -8.37 -7.68 -3.62
CA THR A 23 -9.23 -8.67 -2.94
C THR A 23 -8.70 -9.06 -1.56
N LEU A 24 -7.38 -9.21 -1.40
CA LEU A 24 -6.81 -9.43 -0.07
C LEU A 24 -7.01 -8.20 0.83
N LEU A 25 -6.69 -7.01 0.32
CA LEU A 25 -6.75 -5.76 1.08
C LEU A 25 -8.17 -5.42 1.54
N GLU A 26 -9.19 -5.68 0.71
CA GLU A 26 -10.60 -5.53 1.07
C GLU A 26 -11.01 -6.41 2.26
N LYS A 27 -10.39 -7.59 2.41
CA LYS A 27 -10.62 -8.48 3.56
C LYS A 27 -9.75 -8.13 4.76
N LEU A 28 -8.53 -7.66 4.50
CA LEU A 28 -7.56 -7.35 5.54
C LEU A 28 -7.88 -6.05 6.28
N LEU A 29 -8.26 -4.99 5.58
CA LEU A 29 -8.55 -3.68 6.19
C LEU A 29 -9.60 -3.76 7.31
N PRO A 30 -10.75 -4.46 7.14
CA PRO A 30 -11.70 -4.67 8.23
C PRO A 30 -11.10 -5.37 9.46
N LEU A 31 -10.19 -6.33 9.26
CA LEU A 31 -9.54 -7.05 10.37
C LEU A 31 -8.59 -6.14 11.16
N LEU A 32 -7.85 -5.28 10.47
CA LEU A 32 -6.99 -4.28 11.10
C LEU A 32 -7.82 -3.25 11.89
N VAL A 33 -8.89 -2.74 11.28
CA VAL A 33 -9.82 -1.78 11.93
C VAL A 33 -10.54 -2.40 13.12
N LYS A 34 -10.95 -3.68 13.04
CA LYS A 34 -11.58 -4.40 14.15
C LYS A 34 -10.67 -4.52 15.37
N ARG A 35 -9.35 -4.42 15.18
CA ARG A 35 -8.36 -4.35 16.26
C ARG A 35 -7.97 -2.91 16.62
N ASN A 36 -8.86 -1.95 16.35
CA ASN A 36 -8.75 -0.53 16.70
C ASN A 36 -7.62 0.25 16.02
N LEU A 37 -7.08 -0.23 14.90
CA LEU A 37 -6.11 0.56 14.12
C LEU A 37 -6.81 1.57 13.21
N ARG A 38 -6.30 2.80 13.22
CA ARG A 38 -6.59 3.84 12.24
C ARG A 38 -5.64 3.65 11.06
N VAL A 39 -6.13 3.06 9.98
CA VAL A 39 -5.29 2.65 8.85
C VAL A 39 -5.35 3.69 7.72
N GLY A 40 -4.19 4.23 7.35
CA GLY A 40 -4.02 5.00 6.11
C GLY A 40 -3.68 4.08 4.95
N MET A 41 -3.97 4.51 3.72
CA MET A 41 -3.62 3.73 2.54
C MET A 41 -3.04 4.60 1.43
N VAL A 42 -1.96 4.12 0.81
CA VAL A 42 -1.42 4.67 -0.44
C VAL A 42 -1.54 3.60 -1.51
N LYS A 43 -2.23 3.90 -2.60
CA LYS A 43 -2.37 3.01 -3.76
C LYS A 43 -1.76 3.65 -5.01
N ALA A 44 -0.79 2.97 -5.61
CA ALA A 44 -0.26 3.36 -6.91
C ALA A 44 -1.10 2.75 -8.04
N SER A 45 -1.45 3.56 -9.03
CA SER A 45 -2.03 3.13 -10.31
C SER A 45 -1.02 3.35 -11.44
N HIS A 46 -0.96 2.41 -12.39
CA HIS A 46 -0.23 2.59 -13.64
C HIS A 46 -1.04 3.33 -14.71
N HIS A 47 -2.34 3.52 -14.48
CA HIS A 47 -3.22 4.29 -15.34
C HIS A 47 -3.48 5.67 -14.75
N ASP A 48 -3.68 6.64 -15.63
CA ASP A 48 -4.25 7.92 -15.25
C ASP A 48 -5.69 7.75 -14.77
N ILE A 49 -6.05 8.46 -13.70
CA ILE A 49 -7.35 8.34 -13.05
C ILE A 49 -7.92 9.74 -12.93
N GLU A 50 -9.06 9.97 -13.58
CA GLU A 50 -9.85 11.18 -13.45
C GLU A 50 -11.17 10.84 -12.74
N PRO A 51 -11.24 11.00 -11.40
CA PRO A 51 -12.47 10.76 -10.64
C PRO A 51 -13.54 11.83 -10.88
N ASP A 52 -13.12 13.02 -11.29
CA ASP A 52 -14.02 14.14 -11.52
C ASP A 52 -14.72 14.02 -12.87
N LYS A 53 -15.86 14.70 -13.02
CA LYS A 53 -16.61 14.69 -14.28
C LYS A 53 -16.20 15.86 -15.16
N PRO A 54 -15.76 15.63 -16.41
CA PRO A 54 -15.48 16.70 -17.35
C PRO A 54 -16.63 17.72 -17.44
N GLY A 55 -16.27 19.01 -17.40
CA GLY A 55 -17.21 20.12 -17.48
C GLY A 55 -17.85 20.53 -16.14
N LYS A 56 -17.66 19.80 -15.05
CA LYS A 56 -18.04 20.26 -13.70
C LYS A 56 -17.05 21.30 -13.17
N ASP A 57 -17.49 22.05 -12.15
CA ASP A 57 -16.74 23.22 -11.67
C ASP A 57 -15.34 22.85 -11.16
N SER A 58 -15.23 21.79 -10.37
CA SER A 58 -13.96 21.29 -9.84
C SER A 58 -12.98 20.86 -10.94
N TYR A 59 -13.48 20.18 -11.98
CA TYR A 59 -12.71 19.82 -13.16
C TYR A 59 -12.23 21.09 -13.88
N ARG A 60 -13.14 22.02 -14.16
CA ARG A 60 -12.82 23.26 -14.86
C ARG A 60 -11.78 24.10 -14.11
N LEU A 61 -11.86 24.16 -12.78
CA LEU A 61 -10.90 24.90 -11.95
C LEU A 61 -9.50 24.27 -11.96
N ARG A 62 -9.39 22.94 -11.87
CA ARG A 62 -8.10 22.23 -12.00
C ARG A 62 -7.49 22.44 -13.37
N HIS A 63 -8.27 22.22 -14.43
CA HIS A 63 -7.81 22.41 -15.82
C HIS A 63 -7.56 23.87 -16.20
N ALA A 64 -8.09 24.84 -15.45
CA ALA A 64 -7.75 26.25 -15.59
C ALA A 64 -6.39 26.61 -14.97
N GLY A 65 -5.76 25.69 -14.23
CA GLY A 65 -4.40 25.85 -13.69
C GLY A 65 -4.27 25.71 -12.18
N ALA A 66 -5.32 25.31 -11.45
CA ALA A 66 -5.20 25.03 -10.03
C ALA A 66 -4.36 23.75 -9.82
N LEU A 67 -3.10 23.92 -9.39
CA LEU A 67 -2.19 22.80 -9.10
C LEU A 67 -2.64 21.97 -7.89
N GLN A 68 -3.34 22.60 -6.94
CA GLN A 68 -3.96 21.94 -5.81
C GLN A 68 -5.40 22.43 -5.66
N LEU A 69 -6.31 21.50 -5.34
CA LEU A 69 -7.71 21.80 -5.12
C LEU A 69 -8.26 20.86 -4.04
N VAL A 70 -8.93 21.42 -3.04
CA VAL A 70 -9.63 20.67 -1.99
C VAL A 70 -11.13 20.83 -2.18
N LEU A 71 -11.82 19.72 -2.43
CA LEU A 71 -13.27 19.66 -2.36
C LEU A 71 -13.69 19.33 -0.95
N SER A 72 -14.45 20.23 -0.34
CA SER A 72 -15.06 20.03 0.97
C SER A 72 -16.51 19.59 0.81
N THR A 73 -16.84 18.43 1.37
CA THR A 73 -18.22 17.93 1.43
C THR A 73 -18.56 17.55 2.87
N PRO A 74 -19.85 17.47 3.25
CA PRO A 74 -20.25 17.08 4.61
C PRO A 74 -19.74 15.69 5.06
N HIS A 75 -19.41 14.81 4.11
CA HIS A 75 -19.01 13.43 4.42
C HIS A 75 -17.51 13.16 4.26
N ARG A 76 -16.79 13.97 3.48
CA ARG A 76 -15.36 13.77 3.19
C ARG A 76 -14.74 14.99 2.51
N SER A 77 -13.43 15.08 2.59
CA SER A 77 -12.63 15.94 1.72
C SER A 77 -12.03 15.14 0.56
N ILE A 78 -11.85 15.78 -0.59
CA ILE A 78 -11.13 15.21 -1.73
C ILE A 78 -10.02 16.20 -2.12
N CYS A 79 -8.77 15.75 -2.07
CA CYS A 79 -7.62 16.58 -2.41
C CYS A 79 -7.07 16.14 -3.76
N TYR A 80 -6.99 17.09 -4.70
CA TYR A 80 -6.29 16.93 -5.97
C TYR A 80 -4.91 17.58 -5.87
N THR A 81 -3.91 16.94 -6.43
CA THR A 81 -2.58 17.50 -6.63
C THR A 81 -2.15 17.13 -8.04
N GLU A 82 -2.20 18.10 -8.93
CA GLU A 82 -1.73 17.93 -10.31
C GLU A 82 -0.21 17.75 -10.30
N ARG A 83 0.29 16.80 -11.10
CA ARG A 83 1.71 16.45 -11.15
C ARG A 83 2.19 16.49 -12.59
N ASN A 84 3.45 16.90 -12.76
CA ASN A 84 4.12 16.70 -14.04
C ASN A 84 4.36 15.20 -14.26
N PRO A 85 3.83 14.59 -15.34
CA PRO A 85 3.98 13.16 -15.60
C PRO A 85 5.43 12.72 -15.82
N GLU A 86 6.33 13.65 -16.18
CA GLU A 86 7.76 13.38 -16.37
C GLU A 86 8.51 13.18 -15.04
N ILE A 87 7.93 13.61 -13.92
CA ILE A 87 8.54 13.45 -12.60
C ILE A 87 8.12 12.09 -12.02
N SER A 88 9.12 11.25 -11.74
CA SER A 88 8.91 9.95 -11.10
C SER A 88 8.15 10.10 -9.78
N ARG A 89 7.13 9.25 -9.59
CA ARG A 89 6.32 9.20 -8.38
C ARG A 89 7.11 8.51 -7.27
N LYS A 90 7.41 9.23 -6.19
CA LYS A 90 8.01 8.67 -4.97
C LYS A 90 6.93 8.40 -3.92
N LEU A 91 7.08 7.32 -3.17
CA LEU A 91 6.20 6.96 -2.06
C LEU A 91 6.25 8.01 -0.95
N SER A 92 7.45 8.52 -0.63
CA SER A 92 7.63 9.57 0.40
C SER A 92 6.82 10.83 0.09
N ASP A 93 6.66 11.19 -1.18
CA ASP A 93 5.81 12.32 -1.59
C ASP A 93 4.33 12.07 -1.35
N GLN A 94 3.87 10.80 -1.46
CA GLN A 94 2.46 10.46 -1.22
C GLN A 94 2.17 10.34 0.28
N LEU A 95 3.12 9.84 1.07
CA LEU A 95 3.00 9.74 2.52
C LEU A 95 2.77 11.12 3.16
N ARG A 96 3.39 12.18 2.61
CA ARG A 96 3.18 13.57 3.07
C ARG A 96 1.76 14.12 2.82
N LEU A 97 0.95 13.43 2.02
CA LEU A 97 -0.46 13.81 1.80
C LEU A 97 -1.40 13.20 2.85
N LEU A 98 -0.91 12.27 3.68
CA LEU A 98 -1.65 11.68 4.79
C LEU A 98 -1.41 12.48 6.06
N ASP A 99 -2.47 12.63 6.86
CA ASP A 99 -2.38 13.13 8.24
C ASP A 99 -1.93 11.98 9.16
N LEU A 100 -0.62 11.77 9.22
CA LEU A 100 0.00 10.62 9.91
C LEU A 100 -0.25 10.62 11.42
N GLU A 101 -0.45 11.79 12.04
CA GLU A 101 -0.74 11.89 13.48
C GLU A 101 -2.08 11.23 13.86
N ARG A 102 -2.97 11.09 12.87
CA ARG A 102 -4.29 10.46 13.05
C ARG A 102 -4.33 8.99 12.65
N LEU A 103 -3.18 8.40 12.36
CA LEU A 103 -3.05 7.04 11.85
C LEU A 103 -2.10 6.23 12.73
N ASP A 104 -2.31 4.91 12.76
CA ASP A 104 -1.48 3.95 13.50
C ASP A 104 -0.66 3.05 12.57
N LEU A 105 -1.07 2.97 11.30
CA LEU A 105 -0.44 2.14 10.26
C LEU A 105 -0.74 2.72 8.88
N VAL A 106 0.25 2.71 7.98
CA VAL A 106 0.02 2.94 6.56
C VAL A 106 0.19 1.65 5.77
N VAL A 107 -0.82 1.30 4.98
CA VAL A 107 -0.80 0.19 4.03
C VAL A 107 -0.50 0.72 2.62
N VAL A 108 0.46 0.12 1.93
CA VAL A 108 0.85 0.54 0.57
C VAL A 108 0.54 -0.56 -0.43
N GLU A 109 -0.25 -0.24 -1.45
CA GLU A 109 -0.42 -1.09 -2.62
C GLU A 109 0.31 -0.47 -3.82
N GLY A 110 1.46 -1.02 -4.19
CA GLY A 110 2.30 -0.49 -5.27
C GLY A 110 3.70 -0.13 -4.78
N PHE A 111 4.38 0.77 -5.49
CA PHE A 111 5.75 1.19 -5.19
C PHE A 111 6.72 0.01 -4.97
N ARG A 112 6.52 -1.09 -5.71
CA ARG A 112 7.20 -2.37 -5.46
C ARG A 112 8.73 -2.26 -5.44
N ASP A 113 9.29 -1.32 -6.19
CA ASP A 113 10.73 -1.12 -6.35
C ASP A 113 11.32 -0.20 -5.25
N GLU A 114 10.49 0.39 -4.39
CA GLU A 114 10.96 1.23 -3.28
C GLU A 114 11.32 0.42 -2.02
N PRO A 115 12.34 0.87 -1.25
CA PRO A 115 12.87 0.13 -0.12
C PRO A 115 12.08 0.38 1.17
N PHE A 116 11.03 -0.40 1.37
CA PHE A 116 10.23 -0.43 2.61
C PHE A 116 9.65 -1.84 2.84
N PRO A 117 9.35 -2.22 4.10
CA PRO A 117 8.86 -3.56 4.41
C PRO A 117 7.62 -3.92 3.60
N LYS A 118 7.61 -5.10 2.98
CA LYS A 118 6.49 -5.56 2.16
C LYS A 118 6.23 -7.06 2.26
N ILE A 119 4.96 -7.43 2.15
CA ILE A 119 4.49 -8.79 1.96
C ILE A 119 4.37 -9.02 0.45
N GLU A 120 5.08 -10.02 -0.06
CA GLU A 120 4.98 -10.41 -1.47
C GLU A 120 3.84 -11.41 -1.66
N LEU A 121 2.87 -11.07 -2.50
CA LEU A 121 1.81 -11.98 -2.92
C LEU A 121 2.23 -12.72 -4.18
N HIS A 122 2.10 -14.04 -4.15
CA HIS A 122 2.46 -14.88 -5.28
C HIS A 122 1.46 -16.01 -5.48
N ARG A 123 1.05 -16.20 -6.74
CA ARG A 123 0.22 -17.34 -7.16
C ARG A 123 0.95 -18.10 -8.26
N PRO A 124 1.44 -19.34 -8.02
CA PRO A 124 2.25 -20.09 -8.98
C PRO A 124 1.56 -20.26 -10.33
N VAL A 125 0.23 -20.44 -10.32
CA VAL A 125 -0.59 -20.60 -11.55
C VAL A 125 -0.43 -19.44 -12.53
N ARG A 126 0.04 -18.26 -12.08
CA ARG A 126 0.27 -17.09 -12.93
C ARG A 126 1.60 -17.12 -13.67
N ASN A 127 2.49 -18.08 -13.40
CA ASN A 127 3.81 -18.23 -14.00
C ASN A 127 4.62 -16.91 -13.99
N LYS A 128 4.54 -16.18 -12.87
CA LYS A 128 5.35 -14.98 -12.63
C LYS A 128 6.43 -15.31 -11.59
N PRO A 129 7.65 -14.79 -11.74
CA PRO A 129 8.69 -15.00 -10.73
C PRO A 129 8.31 -14.30 -9.42
N LEU A 130 8.97 -14.68 -8.34
CA LEU A 130 8.99 -13.86 -7.13
C LEU A 130 9.94 -12.66 -7.30
N LEU A 131 9.68 -11.58 -6.57
CA LEU A 131 10.60 -10.47 -6.33
C LEU A 131 11.69 -10.92 -5.37
N TYR A 132 11.33 -11.71 -4.35
CA TYR A 132 12.28 -12.50 -3.58
C TYR A 132 13.05 -13.48 -4.49
N PRO A 133 14.37 -13.69 -4.31
CA PRO A 133 15.25 -13.14 -3.27
C PRO A 133 15.86 -11.77 -3.58
N ASN A 134 15.60 -11.21 -4.76
CA ASN A 134 16.26 -9.98 -5.24
C ASN A 134 15.79 -8.71 -4.52
N ASP A 135 14.60 -8.72 -3.91
CA ASP A 135 14.14 -7.64 -3.05
C ASP A 135 14.35 -7.98 -1.56
N ALA A 136 15.35 -7.33 -0.96
CA ALA A 136 15.67 -7.49 0.46
C ALA A 136 14.57 -6.98 1.41
N ASN A 137 13.64 -6.14 0.92
CA ASN A 137 12.58 -5.56 1.74
C ASN A 137 11.33 -6.46 1.83
N VAL A 138 11.31 -7.60 1.13
CA VAL A 138 10.28 -8.63 1.30
C VAL A 138 10.48 -9.32 2.65
N ILE A 139 9.54 -9.12 3.56
CA ILE A 139 9.59 -9.67 4.93
C ILE A 139 8.72 -10.91 5.13
N ALA A 140 7.82 -11.20 4.19
CA ALA A 140 6.99 -12.40 4.14
C ALA A 140 6.50 -12.65 2.72
N ILE A 141 6.19 -13.91 2.40
CA ILE A 141 5.54 -14.27 1.13
C ILE A 141 4.16 -14.87 1.45
N ALA A 142 3.10 -14.33 0.84
CA ALA A 142 1.74 -14.88 0.91
C ALA A 142 1.42 -15.65 -0.38
N ARG A 143 1.09 -16.94 -0.26
CA ARG A 143 0.86 -17.83 -1.41
C ARG A 143 -0.40 -18.66 -1.26
N ASP A 144 -0.93 -19.17 -2.38
CA ASP A 144 -2.10 -20.05 -2.43
C ASP A 144 -1.76 -21.55 -2.61
N ASP A 145 -0.47 -21.89 -2.61
CA ASP A 145 0.06 -23.25 -2.61
C ASP A 145 0.80 -23.58 -1.30
N GLN A 146 0.98 -24.87 -1.04
CA GLN A 146 1.68 -25.39 0.14
C GLN A 146 3.08 -25.89 -0.24
N GLY A 147 3.99 -25.92 0.73
CA GLY A 147 5.30 -26.56 0.58
C GLY A 147 6.40 -25.69 -0.04
N TYR A 148 6.13 -24.42 -0.34
CA TYR A 148 7.18 -23.48 -0.74
C TYR A 148 8.12 -23.17 0.43
N GLN A 149 9.43 -23.31 0.20
CA GLN A 149 10.46 -23.01 1.19
C GLN A 149 11.40 -21.92 0.63
N PRO A 150 11.43 -20.70 1.22
CA PRO A 150 12.35 -19.66 0.81
C PRO A 150 13.79 -20.05 1.18
N GLU A 151 14.76 -19.56 0.40
CA GLU A 151 16.20 -19.83 0.62
C GLU A 151 16.72 -19.24 1.94
N ARG A 152 16.07 -18.17 2.43
CA ARG A 152 16.34 -17.55 3.74
C ARG A 152 15.17 -17.78 4.68
N PRO A 153 15.39 -17.89 6.01
CA PRO A 153 14.32 -17.97 6.99
C PRO A 153 13.37 -16.77 6.85
N MET A 154 12.15 -17.03 6.38
CA MET A 154 11.14 -16.01 6.16
C MET A 154 9.73 -16.63 6.26
N PRO A 155 8.76 -15.94 6.88
CA PRO A 155 7.38 -16.41 6.94
C PRO A 155 6.78 -16.64 5.55
N VAL A 156 6.15 -17.80 5.39
CA VAL A 156 5.27 -18.10 4.26
C VAL A 156 3.84 -18.17 4.81
N LEU A 157 2.99 -17.27 4.35
CA LEU A 157 1.62 -17.08 4.80
C LEU A 157 0.65 -17.67 3.78
N ASP A 158 -0.51 -18.14 4.23
CA ASP A 158 -1.61 -18.54 3.36
C ASP A 158 -2.36 -17.31 2.86
N LEU A 159 -2.29 -17.07 1.55
CA LEU A 159 -2.95 -15.97 0.86
C LEU A 159 -4.48 -16.00 1.03
N ASN A 160 -5.04 -17.15 1.34
CA ASN A 160 -6.48 -17.34 1.56
C ASN A 160 -6.88 -17.22 3.04
N GLN A 161 -5.95 -16.92 3.95
CA GLN A 161 -6.20 -16.66 5.37
C GLN A 161 -5.79 -15.22 5.76
N PRO A 162 -6.63 -14.20 5.46
CA PRO A 162 -6.35 -12.80 5.78
C PRO A 162 -6.10 -12.55 7.29
N GLU A 163 -6.69 -13.36 8.17
CA GLU A 163 -6.47 -13.32 9.62
C GLU A 163 -5.02 -13.62 9.98
N GLN A 164 -4.40 -14.62 9.33
CA GLN A 164 -2.99 -14.95 9.54
C GLN A 164 -2.08 -13.79 9.11
N ILE A 165 -2.43 -13.12 8.01
CA ILE A 165 -1.71 -11.95 7.50
C ILE A 165 -1.87 -10.76 8.45
N ALA A 166 -3.08 -10.54 8.98
CA ALA A 166 -3.33 -9.54 10.00
C ALA A 166 -2.47 -9.82 11.24
N ASP A 167 -2.49 -11.04 11.77
CA ASP A 167 -1.69 -11.45 12.92
C ASP A 167 -0.21 -11.17 12.72
N PHE A 168 0.33 -11.53 11.54
CA PHE A 168 1.70 -11.23 11.18
C PHE A 168 2.01 -9.72 11.23
N ILE A 169 1.14 -8.87 10.69
CA ILE A 169 1.32 -7.41 10.75
C ILE A 169 1.33 -6.92 12.21
N PHE A 170 0.42 -7.41 13.05
CA PHE A 170 0.41 -7.06 14.47
C PHE A 170 1.68 -7.47 15.20
N THR A 171 2.17 -8.69 14.96
CA THR A 171 3.32 -9.22 15.69
C THR A 171 4.65 -8.64 15.23
N THR A 172 4.77 -8.32 13.94
CA THR A 172 6.06 -7.96 13.33
C THR A 172 6.17 -6.47 13.10
N ILE A 173 5.12 -5.81 12.61
CA ILE A 173 5.19 -4.40 12.22
C ILE A 173 4.84 -3.47 13.39
N LEU A 174 3.84 -3.84 14.20
CA LEU A 174 3.31 -2.94 15.23
C LEU A 174 3.95 -3.13 16.61
N LYS A 175 4.45 -4.33 16.94
CA LYS A 175 5.15 -4.59 18.21
C LYS A 175 6.59 -4.08 18.23
N GLU A 176 7.26 -4.02 17.07
CA GLU A 176 8.62 -3.47 16.97
C GLU A 176 8.66 -1.97 17.32
N THR A 177 7.53 -1.26 17.20
CA THR A 177 7.41 0.18 17.49
C THR A 177 7.06 0.50 18.95
N SER A 178 6.80 -0.52 19.79
CA SER A 178 6.39 -0.34 21.20
C SER A 178 7.57 -0.38 22.19
N HIS A 179 8.81 -0.25 21.72
CA HIS A 179 10.00 -0.16 22.56
C HIS A 179 10.64 1.23 22.40
N ASP A 180 10.10 2.20 23.13
CA ASP A 180 10.77 3.41 23.60
C ASP A 180 10.33 3.68 25.05
#